data_AF-A0AA39MQY5-F1
#
_entry.id   AF-A0AA39MQY5-F1
#
_cell.length_a   1.000
_cell.length_b   1.000
_cell.length_c   1.000
_cell.angle_alpha   90.00
_cell.angle_beta   90.00
_cell.angle_gamma   90.00
#
_symmetry.space_group_name_H-M   'P 1'
#
loop_
_entity.id
_entity.type
_entity.pdbx_description
1 polymer ?
#
loop_
_entity_poly.entity_id
_entity_poly.type
_entity_poly.pdbx_seq_one_letter_code
_entity_poly.pdbx_strand_id
1 'polypeptide(L)'
;AGGADQCNTLSQTAFTSLLAAGGNCDQQNAADQMIDLAKQLGNDAEMIRLTQLFVEQPRNAPDSLQVPYCQTAPKNSELNGLFHCQFAGSDFTKFSGDQTGNVPLGLDAVSPPGSCPAKTDGPVPDGVQLNTLVQDPGVWYVNELLVV
;
A
#
# COMPACT_ATOMS: atom_id res chain seq x y z
N ALA A 1 -19.67 15.59 -15.68
CA ALA A 1 -18.67 15.24 -14.65
C ALA A 1 -19.19 14.03 -13.89
N GLY A 2 -18.60 12.86 -14.12
CA GLY A 2 -19.06 11.56 -13.59
C GLY A 2 -18.26 11.10 -12.37
N GLY A 3 -17.86 12.04 -11.50
CA GLY A 3 -16.98 11.76 -10.36
C GLY A 3 -17.53 10.68 -9.43
N ALA A 4 -18.86 10.65 -9.22
CA ALA A 4 -19.50 9.59 -8.42
C ALA A 4 -19.36 8.20 -9.06
N ASP A 5 -19.51 8.07 -10.38
CA ASP A 5 -19.40 6.79 -11.08
C ASP A 5 -17.95 6.27 -11.10
N GLN A 6 -16.99 7.19 -11.28
CA GLN A 6 -15.56 6.89 -11.23
C GLN A 6 -15.13 6.46 -9.82
N CYS A 7 -15.52 7.21 -8.79
CA CYS A 7 -15.24 6.87 -7.40
C CYS A 7 -15.90 5.55 -6.98
N ASN A 8 -17.14 5.29 -7.39
CA ASN A 8 -17.85 4.07 -7.01
C ASN A 8 -17.20 2.82 -7.62
N THR A 9 -16.84 2.87 -8.90
CA THR A 9 -16.12 1.76 -9.55
C THR A 9 -14.76 1.54 -8.90
N LEU A 10 -14.00 2.62 -8.68
CA LEU A 10 -12.68 2.55 -8.09
C LEU A 10 -12.71 2.05 -6.65
N SER A 11 -13.72 2.43 -5.85
CA SER A 11 -13.85 1.97 -4.47
C SER A 11 -14.05 0.45 -4.38
N GLN A 12 -14.78 -0.15 -5.33
CA GLN A 12 -14.98 -1.59 -5.39
C GLN A 12 -13.70 -2.32 -5.79
N THR A 13 -12.97 -1.79 -6.77
CA THR A 13 -11.64 -2.30 -7.17
C THR A 13 -10.67 -2.25 -5.99
N ALA A 14 -10.60 -1.11 -5.31
CA ALA A 14 -9.75 -0.89 -4.15
C ALA A 14 -10.09 -1.85 -3.00
N PHE A 15 -11.37 -1.96 -2.65
CA PHE A 15 -11.81 -2.88 -1.60
C PHE A 15 -11.47 -4.33 -1.94
N THR A 16 -11.75 -4.76 -3.19
CA THR A 16 -11.47 -6.12 -3.64
C THR A 16 -9.97 -6.45 -3.59
N SER A 17 -9.11 -5.47 -3.88
CA SER A 17 -7.65 -5.64 -3.80
C SER A 17 -7.14 -5.93 -2.38
N LEU A 18 -7.87 -5.49 -1.35
CA LEU A 18 -7.54 -5.75 0.06
C LEU A 18 -8.06 -7.12 0.56
N LEU A 19 -8.82 -7.85 -0.25
CA LEU A 19 -9.32 -9.17 0.11
C LEU A 19 -8.26 -10.26 -0.13
N ALA A 20 -8.47 -11.41 0.50
CA ALA A 20 -7.57 -12.56 0.41
C ALA A 20 -7.31 -13.06 -1.03
N ALA A 21 -8.26 -12.82 -1.94
CA ALA A 21 -8.16 -13.20 -3.35
C ALA A 21 -7.45 -12.17 -4.24
N GLY A 22 -7.07 -11.00 -3.71
CA GLY A 22 -6.31 -10.00 -4.47
C GLY A 22 -4.94 -10.53 -4.91
N GLY A 23 -4.55 -10.23 -6.14
CA GLY A 23 -3.21 -10.50 -6.65
C GLY A 23 -2.16 -9.55 -6.06
N ASN A 24 -0.88 -9.93 -6.16
CA ASN A 24 0.24 -9.21 -5.54
C ASN A 24 0.32 -7.72 -5.90
N CYS A 25 -0.14 -7.34 -7.09
CA CYS A 25 -0.10 -5.96 -7.58
C CYS A 25 -1.47 -5.25 -7.60
N ASP A 26 -2.57 -5.93 -7.25
CA ASP A 26 -3.91 -5.36 -7.43
C ASP A 26 -4.12 -4.11 -6.58
N GLN A 27 -3.57 -4.09 -5.37
CA GLN A 27 -3.67 -2.94 -4.46
C GLN A 27 -2.86 -1.74 -4.96
N GLN A 28 -1.66 -1.98 -5.47
CA GLN A 28 -0.84 -0.93 -6.10
C GLN A 28 -1.53 -0.39 -7.36
N ASN A 29 -2.08 -1.25 -8.20
CA ASN A 29 -2.80 -0.85 -9.41
C ASN A 29 -4.06 -0.03 -9.07
N ALA A 30 -4.78 -0.39 -8.01
CA ALA A 30 -5.90 0.41 -7.52
C ALA A 30 -5.44 1.76 -6.98
N ALA A 31 -4.33 1.81 -6.24
CA ALA A 31 -3.74 3.06 -5.76
C ALA A 31 -3.29 3.96 -6.93
N ASP A 32 -2.70 3.40 -7.98
CA ASP A 32 -2.35 4.13 -9.20
C ASP A 32 -3.57 4.78 -9.86
N GLN A 33 -4.70 4.06 -9.91
CA GLN A 33 -5.96 4.61 -10.41
C GLN A 33 -6.52 5.72 -9.49
N MET A 34 -6.32 5.63 -8.18
CA MET A 34 -6.68 6.69 -7.24
C MET A 34 -5.82 7.95 -7.43
N ILE A 35 -4.51 7.80 -7.65
CA ILE A 35 -3.63 8.94 -7.98
C ILE A 35 -4.03 9.57 -9.32
N ASP A 36 -4.31 8.77 -10.35
CA ASP A 36 -4.79 9.26 -11.64
C ASP A 36 -6.08 10.08 -11.49
N LEU A 37 -7.02 9.60 -10.66
CA LEU A 37 -8.27 10.30 -10.37
C LEU A 37 -8.02 11.59 -9.57
N ALA A 38 -7.15 11.55 -8.55
CA ALA A 38 -6.78 12.73 -7.77
C ALA A 38 -6.22 13.83 -8.68
N LYS A 39 -5.34 13.48 -9.62
CA LYS A 39 -4.79 14.40 -10.63
C LYS A 39 -5.87 15.02 -11.53
N GLN A 40 -6.89 14.25 -11.91
CA GLN A 40 -8.05 14.76 -12.67
C GLN A 40 -8.93 15.70 -11.86
N LEU A 41 -9.01 15.50 -10.55
CA LEU A 41 -9.85 16.27 -9.62
C LEU A 41 -9.12 17.46 -8.97
N GLY A 42 -8.04 17.94 -9.60
CA GLY A 42 -7.30 19.12 -9.13
C GLY A 42 -6.07 18.81 -8.28
N ASN A 43 -5.60 17.56 -8.31
CA ASN A 43 -4.39 17.12 -7.63
C ASN A 43 -4.45 17.34 -6.10
N ASP A 44 -5.57 16.98 -5.50
CA ASP A 44 -5.84 17.17 -4.08
C ASP A 44 -4.83 16.39 -3.22
N ALA A 45 -4.15 17.11 -2.33
CA ALA A 45 -3.07 16.55 -1.52
C ALA A 45 -3.59 15.52 -0.50
N GLU A 46 -4.83 15.68 -0.01
CA GLU A 46 -5.42 14.76 0.94
C GLU A 46 -5.81 13.44 0.26
N MET A 47 -6.34 13.50 -0.97
CA MET A 47 -6.58 12.30 -1.78
C MET A 47 -5.29 11.54 -2.05
N ILE A 48 -4.19 12.23 -2.38
CA ILE A 48 -2.88 11.61 -2.62
C ILE A 48 -2.37 10.97 -1.31
N ARG A 49 -2.39 11.70 -0.20
CA ARG A 49 -1.96 11.19 1.11
C ARG A 49 -2.74 9.95 1.54
N LEU A 50 -4.06 9.97 1.42
CA LEU A 50 -4.90 8.81 1.75
C LEU A 50 -4.68 7.63 0.79
N THR A 51 -4.36 7.90 -0.49
CA THR A 51 -4.00 6.86 -1.45
C THR A 51 -2.67 6.19 -1.10
N GLN A 52 -1.70 6.98 -0.64
CA GLN A 52 -0.42 6.46 -0.14
C GLN A 52 -0.64 5.56 1.08
N LEU A 53 -1.43 5.99 2.07
CA LEU A 53 -1.80 5.13 3.19
C LEU A 53 -2.60 3.89 2.75
N PHE A 54 -3.44 4.00 1.71
CA PHE A 54 -4.16 2.87 1.17
C PHE A 54 -3.24 1.82 0.54
N VAL A 55 -2.22 2.20 -0.23
CA VAL A 55 -1.28 1.21 -0.80
C VAL A 55 -0.46 0.52 0.30
N GLU A 56 -0.33 1.18 1.44
CA GLU A 56 0.38 0.66 2.61
C GLU A 56 -0.50 -0.17 3.56
N GLN A 57 -1.82 -0.12 3.42
CA GLN A 57 -2.75 -0.89 4.24
C GLN A 57 -2.48 -2.40 4.10
N PRO A 58 -2.30 -3.17 5.18
CA PRO A 58 -2.17 -4.62 5.08
C PRO A 58 -3.41 -5.24 4.44
N ARG A 59 -3.17 -6.14 3.50
CA ARG A 59 -4.18 -6.98 2.84
C ARG A 59 -4.59 -8.13 3.77
N ASN A 60 -5.85 -8.55 3.69
CA ASN A 60 -6.36 -9.66 4.51
C ASN A 60 -5.68 -10.99 4.14
N ALA A 61 -5.10 -11.67 5.13
CA ALA A 61 -4.41 -12.96 5.00
C ALA A 61 -5.05 -14.03 5.93
N PRO A 62 -6.00 -14.86 5.44
CA PRO A 62 -6.75 -15.79 6.27
C PRO A 62 -5.93 -16.99 6.76
N ASP A 63 -4.79 -17.26 6.16
CA ASP A 63 -3.88 -18.36 6.50
C ASP A 63 -2.82 -17.95 7.54
N SER A 64 -2.87 -16.72 8.04
CA SER A 64 -1.86 -16.14 8.94
C SER A 64 -0.45 -16.19 8.35
N LEU A 65 -0.31 -16.16 7.01
CA LEU A 65 0.98 -15.99 6.33
C LEU A 65 1.19 -14.52 5.96
N GLN A 66 2.41 -14.16 5.58
CA GLN A 66 2.65 -12.87 4.96
C GLN A 66 2.05 -12.82 3.55
N VAL A 67 1.57 -11.64 3.18
CA VAL A 67 1.10 -11.32 1.84
C VAL A 67 2.28 -10.94 0.96
N PRO A 68 2.44 -11.52 -0.24
CA PRO A 68 3.50 -11.12 -1.15
C PRO A 68 3.32 -9.71 -1.72
N TYR A 69 4.44 -9.00 -1.87
CA TYR A 69 4.51 -7.65 -2.39
C TYR A 69 4.45 -7.62 -3.92
N CYS A 70 3.92 -6.53 -4.48
CA CYS A 70 4.05 -6.27 -5.91
C CYS A 70 5.53 -6.16 -6.31
N GLN A 71 5.89 -6.78 -7.44
CA GLN A 71 7.26 -6.76 -8.00
C GLN A 71 7.35 -5.93 -9.28
N THR A 72 6.39 -5.02 -9.48
CA THR A 72 6.36 -4.07 -10.60
C THR A 72 6.37 -2.66 -10.06
N ALA A 73 7.12 -1.76 -10.68
CA ALA A 73 7.12 -0.35 -10.28
C ALA A 73 5.72 0.26 -10.46
N PRO A 74 5.29 1.18 -9.58
CA PRO A 74 4.03 1.88 -9.74
C PRO A 74 4.05 2.76 -10.99
N LYS A 75 2.87 3.01 -11.55
CA LYS A 75 2.72 3.95 -12.68
C LYS A 75 2.97 5.39 -12.23
N ASN A 76 2.51 5.75 -11.04
CA ASN A 76 2.60 7.09 -10.47
C ASN A 76 3.76 7.21 -9.47
N SER A 77 4.58 8.24 -9.65
CA SER A 77 5.76 8.49 -8.81
C SER A 77 5.44 8.77 -7.35
N GLU A 78 4.21 9.20 -7.05
CA GLU A 78 3.69 9.42 -5.69
C GLU A 78 3.67 8.13 -4.86
N LEU A 79 3.74 6.96 -5.49
CA LEU A 79 3.74 5.65 -4.83
C LEU A 79 5.12 4.98 -4.80
N ASN A 80 6.16 5.64 -5.32
CA ASN A 80 7.50 5.08 -5.37
C ASN A 80 8.01 4.71 -3.97
N GLY A 81 8.46 3.47 -3.82
CA GLY A 81 9.00 2.97 -2.55
C GLY A 81 7.93 2.61 -1.50
N LEU A 82 6.65 2.79 -1.80
CA LEU A 82 5.56 2.37 -0.91
C LEU A 82 5.19 0.91 -1.16
N PHE A 83 4.88 0.21 -0.08
CA PHE A 83 4.45 -1.19 -0.07
C PHE A 83 3.59 -1.44 1.17
N HIS A 84 2.68 -2.41 1.09
CA HIS A 84 1.79 -2.70 2.21
C HIS A 84 2.55 -3.18 3.45
N CYS A 85 2.10 -2.73 4.62
CA CYS A 85 2.42 -3.37 5.88
C CYS A 85 1.89 -4.82 5.90
N GLN A 86 2.30 -5.60 6.89
CA GLN A 86 1.69 -6.89 7.22
C GLN A 86 0.84 -6.77 8.49
N PHE A 87 -0.09 -7.70 8.68
CA PHE A 87 -0.80 -7.84 9.95
C PHE A 87 0.09 -8.53 11.00
N ALA A 88 -0.10 -8.19 12.28
CA ALA A 88 0.71 -8.70 13.38
C ALA A 88 0.55 -10.22 13.59
N GLY A 89 -0.60 -10.78 13.22
CA GLY A 89 -0.88 -12.20 13.24
C GLY A 89 -0.17 -13.02 12.15
N SER A 90 0.52 -12.40 11.19
CA SER A 90 1.24 -13.12 10.13
C SER A 90 2.49 -13.85 10.66
N ASP A 91 2.76 -15.04 10.13
CA ASP A 91 4.01 -15.78 10.30
C ASP A 91 5.12 -15.11 9.48
N PHE A 92 5.98 -14.34 10.15
CA PHE A 92 7.08 -13.62 9.50
C PHE A 92 8.19 -14.51 8.90
N THR A 93 8.07 -15.83 9.03
CA THR A 93 8.97 -16.80 8.38
C THR A 93 8.42 -17.35 7.06
N LYS A 94 7.16 -17.06 6.72
CA LYS A 94 6.48 -17.63 5.54
C LYS A 94 5.63 -16.60 4.79
N PHE A 95 5.63 -16.73 3.48
CA PHE A 95 4.70 -16.03 2.59
C PHE A 95 3.71 -17.01 1.98
N SER A 96 2.50 -16.52 1.74
CA SER A 96 1.51 -17.20 0.90
C SER A 96 1.95 -17.21 -0.57
N GLY A 97 1.31 -18.04 -1.40
CA GLY A 97 1.55 -18.06 -2.84
C GLY A 97 2.85 -18.75 -3.28
N ASP A 98 3.31 -18.38 -4.48
CA ASP A 98 4.39 -19.06 -5.22
C ASP A 98 5.82 -18.59 -4.87
N GLN A 99 5.95 -17.84 -3.77
CA GLN A 99 7.20 -17.24 -3.26
C GLN A 99 7.75 -16.06 -4.09
N THR A 100 7.03 -15.57 -5.11
CA THR A 100 7.36 -14.30 -5.74
C THR A 100 6.90 -13.13 -4.86
N GLY A 101 7.77 -12.14 -4.65
CA GLY A 101 7.43 -10.96 -3.86
C GLY A 101 7.52 -11.16 -2.34
N ASN A 102 8.45 -11.99 -1.86
CA ASN A 102 8.73 -12.15 -0.41
C ASN A 102 9.48 -10.95 0.20
N VAL A 103 9.90 -9.99 -0.64
CA VAL A 103 10.51 -8.72 -0.22
C VAL A 103 9.95 -7.60 -1.10
N PRO A 104 9.74 -6.38 -0.58
CA PRO A 104 9.29 -5.28 -1.40
C PRO A 104 10.26 -5.00 -2.54
N LEU A 105 9.72 -4.51 -3.66
CA LEU A 105 10.52 -4.20 -4.84
C LEU A 105 11.67 -3.26 -4.50
N GLY A 106 12.90 -3.67 -4.83
CA GLY A 106 14.10 -2.85 -4.62
C GLY A 106 14.64 -2.84 -3.19
N LEU A 107 14.10 -3.66 -2.29
CA LEU A 107 14.64 -3.85 -0.94
C LEU A 107 15.27 -5.24 -0.79
N ASP A 108 16.27 -5.34 0.09
CA ASP A 108 16.88 -6.61 0.48
C ASP A 108 16.15 -7.27 1.67
N ALA A 109 15.54 -6.46 2.54
CA ALA A 109 14.77 -6.92 3.69
C ALA A 109 13.85 -5.81 4.23
N VAL A 110 12.85 -6.20 5.03
CA VAL A 110 12.03 -5.30 5.84
C VAL A 110 12.41 -5.46 7.31
N SER A 111 12.72 -4.36 7.99
CA SER A 111 13.14 -4.36 9.40
C SER A 111 12.52 -3.17 10.14
N PRO A 112 11.74 -3.39 11.21
CA PRO A 112 11.29 -4.69 11.74
C PRO A 112 10.35 -5.42 10.76
N PRO A 113 10.26 -6.77 10.79
CA PRO A 113 9.38 -7.52 9.90
C PRO A 113 7.93 -7.02 9.96
N GLY A 114 7.29 -6.94 8.78
CA GLY A 114 5.90 -6.51 8.65
C GLY A 114 5.64 -5.00 8.71
N SER A 115 6.68 -4.19 8.93
CA SER A 115 6.59 -2.73 8.81
C SER A 115 6.39 -2.27 7.37
N CYS A 116 6.04 -1.00 7.21
CA CYS A 116 5.96 -0.28 5.94
C CYS A 116 6.44 1.18 6.16
N PRO A 117 6.67 1.97 5.09
CA PRO A 117 7.13 3.36 5.23
C PRO A 117 6.30 4.21 6.21
N ALA A 118 4.97 4.07 6.22
CA ALA A 118 4.06 4.79 7.11
C ALA A 118 4.11 4.29 8.56
N LYS A 119 4.44 3.01 8.79
CA LYS A 119 4.50 2.38 10.11
C LYS A 119 5.81 1.62 10.28
N THR A 120 6.83 2.36 10.74
CA THR A 120 8.22 1.90 10.82
C THR A 120 8.54 1.07 12.07
N ASP A 121 7.66 1.04 13.06
CA ASP A 121 7.84 0.37 14.36
C ASP A 121 7.34 -1.09 14.36
N GLY A 122 6.76 -1.58 13.27
CA GLY A 122 6.33 -2.99 13.15
C GLY A 122 5.03 -3.18 12.37
N PRO A 123 4.45 -4.39 12.42
CA PRO A 123 3.23 -4.70 11.70
C PRO A 123 2.02 -3.98 12.28
N VAL A 124 0.95 -3.91 11.50
CA VAL A 124 -0.33 -3.37 11.94
C VAL A 124 -1.06 -4.42 12.80
N PRO A 125 -1.63 -4.05 13.96
CA PRO A 125 -2.44 -4.97 14.75
C PRO A 125 -3.63 -5.53 13.95
N ASP A 126 -3.97 -6.78 14.20
CA ASP A 126 -5.06 -7.46 13.48
C ASP A 126 -6.39 -6.70 13.64
N GLY A 127 -7.11 -6.53 12.53
CA GLY A 127 -8.40 -5.83 12.51
C GLY A 127 -8.30 -4.31 12.61
N VAL A 128 -7.09 -3.73 12.60
CA VAL A 128 -6.88 -2.27 12.64
C VAL A 128 -6.60 -1.73 11.24
N GLN A 129 -7.22 -0.59 10.92
CA GLN A 129 -6.92 0.17 9.70
C GLN A 129 -5.69 1.06 9.95
N LEU A 130 -4.73 1.05 9.02
CA LEU A 130 -3.47 1.77 9.12
C LEU A 130 -3.69 3.28 9.34
N ASN A 131 -4.65 3.88 8.64
CA ASN A 131 -5.00 5.30 8.76
C ASN A 131 -5.55 5.73 10.13
N THR A 132 -5.86 4.78 11.02
CA THR A 132 -6.23 5.07 12.43
C THR A 132 -5.00 5.14 13.35
N LEU A 133 -3.86 4.65 12.88
CA LEU A 133 -2.60 4.61 13.63
C LEU A 133 -1.65 5.73 13.20
N VAL A 134 -1.64 6.05 11.91
CA VAL A 134 -0.70 6.99 11.30
C VAL A 134 -1.42 7.93 10.34
N GLN A 135 -0.91 9.17 10.24
CA GLN A 135 -1.36 10.15 9.24
C GLN A 135 -0.30 10.39 8.16
N ASP A 136 0.90 9.92 8.41
CA ASP A 136 2.06 10.17 7.59
C ASP A 136 2.36 8.91 6.75
N PRO A 137 2.37 8.99 5.42
CA PRO A 137 2.70 7.86 4.55
C PRO A 137 4.22 7.59 4.44
N GLY A 138 5.08 8.30 5.18
CA GLY A 138 6.52 8.03 5.16
C GLY A 138 7.25 8.46 3.89
N VAL A 139 6.63 9.30 3.06
CA VAL A 139 7.16 9.78 1.77
C VAL A 139 8.16 10.95 1.88
N TRP A 140 8.51 11.41 3.10
CA TRP A 140 9.34 12.62 3.31
C TRP A 140 10.72 12.57 2.65
N TYR A 141 11.20 11.39 2.24
CA TYR A 141 12.52 11.25 1.63
C TYR A 141 12.62 11.65 0.16
N VAL A 142 11.51 11.94 -0.55
CA VAL A 142 11.59 12.27 -1.98
C VAL A 142 11.64 13.77 -2.31
N ASN A 143 11.52 14.67 -1.32
CA ASN A 143 11.45 16.12 -1.61
C ASN A 143 12.46 17.04 -0.87
N GLU A 144 13.31 16.52 0.03
CA GLU A 144 14.34 17.34 0.73
C GLU A 144 15.78 17.14 0.21
N LEU A 145 16.04 16.18 -0.67
CA LEU A 145 17.38 15.98 -1.23
C LEU A 145 17.76 16.94 -2.38
N LEU A 146 17.06 18.08 -2.48
CA LEU A 146 17.40 19.15 -3.42
C LEU A 146 17.53 20.52 -2.75
N VAL A 147 17.97 20.58 -1.50
CA VAL A 147 18.50 21.84 -0.90
C VAL A 147 19.62 21.52 0.11
N VAL A 148 20.78 21.02 -0.35
CA VAL A 148 22.09 21.37 0.24
C VAL A 148 23.16 21.37 -0.84
#